data_AF-A0A528FN45-F1
#
_entry.id   AF-A0A528FN45-F1
#
_cell.length_a   1.000
_cell.length_b   1.000
_cell.length_c   1.000
_cell.angle_alpha   90.00
_cell.angle_beta   90.00
_cell.angle_gamma   90.00
#
_symmetry.space_group_name_H-M   'P 1'
#
loop_
_entity.id
_entity.type
_entity.pdbx_description
1 polymer ?
#
loop_
_entity_poly.entity_id
_entity_poly.type
_entity_poly.pdbx_seq_one_letter_code
_entity_poly.pdbx_strand_id
1 'polypeptide(L)'
;TIKADTVTSGATVISGIGVDLKREGDWTGFSGGATVAGIPAIVEGRVKIADGTTSVEIASGEATIRGIRAAVAQPSTLSIANGT
;
A
#
# COMPACT_ATOMS: atom_id res chain seq x y z
N THR A 1 12.92 5.77 2.60
CA THR A 1 12.61 4.34 2.51
C THR A 1 12.40 3.77 3.90
N ILE A 2 11.23 3.19 4.13
CA ILE A 2 10.92 2.35 5.28
C ILE A 2 11.18 0.90 4.86
N LYS A 3 11.84 0.14 5.72
CA LYS A 3 12.06 -1.30 5.51
C LYS A 3 11.65 -2.06 6.76
N ALA A 4 11.05 -3.22 6.56
CA ALA A 4 10.77 -4.16 7.64
C ALA A 4 10.95 -5.58 7.12
N ASP A 5 11.63 -6.42 7.89
CA ASP A 5 11.87 -7.81 7.50
C ASP A 5 10.57 -8.62 7.51
N THR A 6 9.77 -8.50 8.58
CA THR A 6 8.49 -9.19 8.72
C THR A 6 7.52 -8.40 9.59
N VAL A 7 6.24 -8.41 9.20
CA VAL A 7 5.09 -7.98 10.01
C VAL A 7 4.11 -9.14 10.11
N THR A 8 3.67 -9.45 11.32
CA THR A 8 2.71 -10.52 11.60
C THR A 8 1.45 -9.92 12.23
N SER A 9 0.29 -10.21 11.65
CA SER A 9 -1.02 -9.81 12.18
C SER A 9 -1.96 -11.01 12.15
N GLY A 10 -2.27 -11.56 13.32
CA GLY A 10 -2.97 -12.84 13.43
C GLY A 10 -2.20 -13.95 12.70
N ALA A 11 -2.87 -14.62 11.75
CA ALA A 11 -2.26 -15.64 10.89
C ALA A 11 -1.56 -15.08 9.64
N THR A 12 -1.66 -13.77 9.38
CA THR A 12 -1.09 -13.15 8.20
C THR A 12 0.36 -12.77 8.45
N VAL A 13 1.27 -13.27 7.62
CA VAL A 13 2.69 -12.92 7.62
C VAL A 13 3.03 -12.17 6.33
N ILE A 14 3.61 -10.99 6.49
CA ILE A 14 4.07 -10.12 5.41
C ILE A 14 5.58 -9.97 5.56
N SER A 15 6.34 -10.24 4.51
CA SER A 15 7.81 -10.20 4.52
C SER A 15 8.38 -9.32 3.41
N GLY A 16 9.65 -8.93 3.54
CA GLY A 16 10.36 -8.18 2.51
C GLY A 16 9.72 -6.83 2.21
N ILE A 17 9.30 -6.14 3.26
CA ILE A 17 8.54 -4.89 3.13
C ILE A 17 9.53 -3.78 2.82
N GLY A 18 9.31 -3.10 1.70
CA GLY A 18 10.03 -1.90 1.30
C GLY A 18 9.05 -0.85 0.81
N VAL A 19 9.06 0.32 1.43
CA VAL A 19 8.18 1.43 1.05
C VAL A 19 9.00 2.72 0.95
N ASP A 20 8.93 3.37 -0.19
CA ASP A 20 9.42 4.72 -0.39
C ASP A 20 8.28 5.70 -0.16
N LEU A 21 8.58 6.79 0.56
CA LEU A 21 7.64 7.85 0.86
C LEU A 21 8.20 9.17 0.33
N LYS A 22 7.33 9.96 -0.27
CA LYS A 22 7.66 11.29 -0.80
C LYS A 22 6.55 12.27 -0.48
N ARG A 23 6.91 13.46 0.01
CA ARG A 23 5.92 14.52 0.22
C ARG A 23 5.56 15.22 -1.09
N GLU A 24 4.27 15.42 -1.30
CA GLU A 24 3.66 15.99 -2.51
C GLU A 24 2.60 17.03 -2.12
N GLY A 25 3.05 18.16 -1.57
CA GLY A 25 2.15 19.16 -0.98
C GLY A 25 1.44 18.61 0.27
N ASP A 26 0.11 18.62 0.23
CA ASP A 26 -0.73 18.07 1.30
C ASP A 26 -0.72 16.53 1.33
N TRP A 27 -0.30 15.91 0.23
CA TRP A 27 -0.23 14.46 0.10
C TRP A 27 1.15 13.93 0.47
N THR A 28 1.18 12.66 0.85
CA THR A 28 2.40 11.84 0.92
C THR A 28 2.24 10.70 -0.06
N GLY A 29 2.98 10.75 -1.16
CA GLY A 29 3.10 9.65 -2.10
C GLY A 29 3.83 8.47 -1.47
N PHE A 30 3.41 7.26 -1.83
CA PHE A 30 4.09 6.02 -1.48
C PHE A 30 4.23 5.14 -2.72
N SER A 31 5.36 4.46 -2.81
CA SER A 31 5.57 3.34 -3.72
C SER A 31 6.31 2.24 -2.97
N GLY A 32 6.01 0.99 -3.26
CA GLY A 32 6.65 -0.08 -2.52
C GLY A 32 6.06 -1.43 -2.82
N GLY A 33 6.57 -2.41 -2.10
CA GLY A 33 6.13 -3.78 -2.23
C GLY A 33 6.37 -4.59 -0.97
N ALA A 34 5.71 -5.73 -0.94
CA ALA A 34 5.88 -6.73 0.10
C ALA A 34 5.53 -8.11 -0.47
N THR A 35 5.96 -9.15 0.24
CA THR A 35 5.58 -10.52 -0.07
C THR A 35 4.57 -11.01 0.97
N VAL A 36 3.40 -11.44 0.53
CA VAL A 36 2.35 -12.00 1.40
C VAL A 36 2.12 -13.44 0.99
N ALA A 37 2.28 -14.40 1.91
CA ALA A 37 2.14 -15.83 1.60
C ALA A 37 2.95 -16.28 0.35
N GLY A 38 4.16 -15.73 0.19
CA GLY A 38 5.04 -16.02 -0.96
C GLY A 38 4.67 -15.30 -2.26
N ILE A 39 3.65 -14.44 -2.25
CA ILE A 39 3.22 -13.65 -3.41
C ILE A 39 3.81 -12.24 -3.30
N PRO A 40 4.78 -11.86 -4.15
CA PRO A 40 5.25 -10.49 -4.21
C PRO A 40 4.17 -9.61 -4.83
N ALA A 41 3.93 -8.46 -4.20
CA ALA A 41 3.03 -7.42 -4.66
C ALA A 41 3.74 -6.07 -4.63
N ILE A 42 3.41 -5.23 -5.60
CA ILE A 42 3.85 -3.83 -5.66
C ILE A 42 2.64 -2.91 -5.72
N VAL A 43 2.79 -1.70 -5.18
CA VAL A 43 1.73 -0.70 -5.13
C VAL A 43 2.32 0.70 -5.27
N GLU A 44 1.55 1.58 -5.90
CA GLU A 44 1.79 3.02 -5.90
C GLU A 44 0.51 3.76 -5.52
N GLY A 45 0.66 4.79 -4.72
CA GLY A 45 -0.47 5.60 -4.28
C GLY A 45 -0.03 6.81 -3.49
N ARG A 46 -1.00 7.46 -2.85
CA ARG A 46 -0.75 8.59 -1.97
C ARG A 46 -1.77 8.64 -0.84
N VAL A 47 -1.35 9.18 0.29
CA VAL A 47 -2.19 9.38 1.47
C VAL A 47 -2.19 10.84 1.89
N LYS A 48 -3.35 11.33 2.33
CA LYS A 48 -3.53 12.63 2.95
C LYS A 48 -4.32 12.45 4.24
N ILE A 49 -3.89 13.14 5.29
CA ILE A 49 -4.63 13.24 6.55
C ILE A 49 -4.92 14.72 6.75
N ALA A 50 -6.19 15.10 6.66
CA ALA A 50 -6.65 16.48 6.80
C ALA A 50 -8.09 16.49 7.32
N ASP A 51 -8.44 17.50 8.13
CA ASP A 51 -9.82 17.74 8.59
C ASP A 51 -10.48 16.49 9.21
N GLY A 52 -9.73 15.72 10.01
CA GLY A 52 -10.21 14.49 10.63
C GLY A 52 -10.46 13.32 9.66
N THR A 53 -10.01 13.42 8.42
CA THR A 53 -10.19 12.41 7.37
C THR A 53 -8.85 11.90 6.86
N THR A 54 -8.71 10.59 6.81
CA THR A 54 -7.62 9.89 6.11
C THR A 54 -8.11 9.48 4.73
N SER A 55 -7.54 10.08 3.68
CA SER A 55 -7.81 9.75 2.29
C SER A 55 -6.62 9.00 1.70
N VAL A 56 -6.88 7.86 1.08
CA VAL A 56 -5.90 7.04 0.37
C VAL A 56 -6.32 6.93 -1.09
N GLU A 57 -5.44 7.28 -2.00
CA GLU A 57 -5.60 7.05 -3.43
C GLU A 57 -4.59 6.01 -3.89
N ILE A 58 -5.09 4.91 -4.46
CA ILE A 58 -4.30 3.86 -5.07
C ILE A 58 -4.25 4.14 -6.57
N ALA A 59 -3.06 4.46 -7.09
CA ALA A 59 -2.86 4.72 -8.50
C ALA A 59 -2.68 3.40 -9.27
N SER A 60 -1.93 2.47 -8.69
CA SER A 60 -1.68 1.15 -9.26
C SER A 60 -1.38 0.13 -8.17
N GLY A 61 -1.59 -1.14 -8.50
CA GLY A 61 -1.16 -2.25 -7.67
C GLY A 61 -1.23 -3.54 -8.46
N GLU A 62 -0.21 -4.38 -8.35
CA GLU A 62 -0.19 -5.67 -9.02
C GLU A 62 0.53 -6.76 -8.21
N ALA A 63 0.13 -8.00 -8.47
CA ALA A 63 0.74 -9.21 -7.92
C ALA A 63 0.64 -10.35 -8.93
N THR A 64 1.52 -11.36 -8.80
CA THR A 64 1.45 -12.58 -9.61
C THR A 64 1.20 -13.79 -8.73
N ILE A 65 0.06 -14.45 -8.93
CA ILE A 65 -0.38 -15.58 -8.13
C ILE A 65 -0.33 -16.83 -9.01
N ARG A 66 0.62 -17.73 -8.75
CA ARG A 66 0.78 -18.97 -9.52
C ARG A 66 0.85 -18.74 -11.05
N GLY A 67 1.56 -17.68 -11.45
CA GLY A 67 1.71 -17.29 -12.86
C GLY A 67 0.57 -16.41 -13.42
N ILE A 68 -0.47 -16.13 -12.63
CA ILE A 68 -1.59 -15.28 -13.04
C ILE A 68 -1.36 -13.87 -12.50
N ARG A 69 -1.21 -12.89 -13.40
CA ARG A 69 -1.14 -11.48 -13.00
C ARG A 69 -2.52 -10.99 -12.57
N ALA A 70 -2.59 -10.39 -11.39
CA ALA A 70 -3.72 -9.64 -10.90
C ALA A 70 -3.29 -8.19 -10.70
N ALA A 71 -4.08 -7.24 -11.19
CA ALA A 71 -3.80 -5.82 -11.04
C ALA A 71 -5.09 -5.03 -10.76
N VAL A 72 -4.96 -3.91 -10.08
CA VAL A 72 -6.05 -2.95 -9.95
C VAL A 72 -6.34 -2.36 -11.34
N ALA A 73 -7.58 -2.49 -11.82
CA ALA A 73 -7.93 -2.13 -13.20
C ALA A 73 -7.93 -0.61 -13.48
N GLN A 74 -8.17 0.20 -12.44
CA GLN A 74 -8.18 1.67 -12.51
C GLN A 74 -7.90 2.26 -11.12
N PRO A 75 -7.49 3.54 -11.03
CA PRO A 75 -7.27 4.19 -9.74
C PRO A 75 -8.47 4.07 -8.80
N SER A 76 -8.19 3.90 -7.51
CA SER A 76 -9.21 3.66 -6.47
C SER A 76 -8.98 4.58 -5.28
N THR A 77 -10.06 4.94 -4.58
CA THR A 77 -9.99 5.85 -3.41
C THR A 77 -10.66 5.21 -2.20
N LEU A 78 -10.01 5.32 -1.04
CA LEU A 78 -10.54 4.99 0.27
C LEU A 78 -10.54 6.26 1.13
N SER A 79 -11.67 6.54 1.79
CA SER A 79 -11.78 7.66 2.71
C SER A 79 -12.29 7.16 4.05
N ILE A 80 -11.60 7.52 5.12
CA ILE A 80 -11.94 7.19 6.50
C ILE A 80 -12.07 8.50 7.26
N ALA A 81 -13.30 8.88 7.61
CA ALA A 81 -13.57 10.05 8.43
C ALA A 81 -13.69 9.64 9.90
N ASN A 82 -13.06 10.41 10.79
CA ASN A 82 -13.12 10.21 12.25
C ASN A 82 -12.70 8.79 12.69
N GLY A 83 -11.72 8.20 12.01
CA GLY A 83 -11.14 6.92 12.42
C GLY A 83 -10.38 7.06 13.75
N THR A 84 -10.59 6.13 14.66
CA THR A 84 -9.94 6.03 15.99
C THR A 84 -8.58 5.38 15.91
#